data_AF-A0AAD6AKW6-F1
#
_entry.id   AF-A0AAD6AKW6-F1
#
_cell.length_a   1.000
_cell.length_b   1.000
_cell.length_c   1.000
_cell.angle_alpha   90.00
_cell.angle_beta   90.00
_cell.angle_gamma   90.00
#
_symmetry.space_group_name_H-M   'P 1'
#
loop_
_entity.id
_entity.type
_entity.pdbx_description
1 polymer ?
#
loop_
_entity_poly.entity_id
_entity_poly.type
_entity_poly.pdbx_seq_one_letter_code
_entity_poly.pdbx_strand_id
1 'polypeptide(L)'
;MREYSWNSFKNLIFRNPAVVNQDPHVDNGDENTERGNWASKREYMLSTIGYAVGLGNIWRFPYLAYKNGGGAFLIPYFVMLVLTGIPLFFLESAFGQFCSQGPINIWRSVPILQGVGVGMVMVTLIVSIYYNIIIAYSLYYMFASFQFPLPWSSCLSLPDSNCSTTPQVYCNVSGVLVTNGTQENTSCPSSDTITVPMQSPSEQYWDRVALQRSSGLDETGPVVWHLALCLLLSSLIVAAALIRGIKSSGKVVYFTATFPYVVILILLIRGVTLEGARDGIEFYIGSQSNLTKLTEAQVWKDAATQTFYSLSIGWGGVMTLASYNTFHNNMFKDAFVVTLTNAGTSVLAGFAIFSILGHMAHFQQVPIEKVVKAEFGLAFIAYPDALSKLPISPLWSILFFFMLLTVGLDSQFAGIEVITTCLLDAFPQIFKSKRALLTVAISSVLYLLGLPCVTRAGIYWVTLIDGFVAGWVLLVLALLEIIGVCYIYGGNRFIKDIEMMIGKKSFLFWLWWRACWFFITPCLIVVILIWSLVSLESPSYSGVQLPEWGLAVGWCMTVFILLLVPIVAVYKLMKAEGSPWKRLKSLCSPAEEWHPYLDIHRGERYSEQRICLRMSHKTEPEANVNVISSSWL
;
A
#
# COMPACT_ATOMS: atom_id res chain seq x y z
N MET A 1 13.43 38.92 27.47
CA MET A 1 14.67 38.89 26.66
C MET A 1 15.80 38.40 27.55
N ARG A 2 16.11 37.10 27.49
CA ARG A 2 17.24 36.48 28.21
C ARG A 2 18.02 35.63 27.22
N GLU A 3 19.33 35.72 27.37
CA GLU A 3 20.41 35.21 26.53
C GLU A 3 20.26 33.72 26.22
N TYR A 4 20.00 33.38 24.95
CA TYR A 4 20.40 32.09 24.40
C TYR A 4 21.88 32.21 24.01
N SER A 5 22.73 31.74 24.93
CA SER A 5 24.18 31.80 24.85
C SER A 5 24.74 31.06 23.64
N TRP A 6 25.69 31.71 22.96
CA TRP A 6 26.62 31.21 21.94
C TRP A 6 27.32 29.88 22.29
N ASN A 7 27.26 29.43 23.54
CA ASN A 7 27.80 28.14 23.99
C ASN A 7 27.04 26.93 23.40
N SER A 8 25.78 27.08 23.00
CA SER A 8 25.02 26.00 22.34
C SER A 8 25.61 25.64 20.97
N PHE A 9 26.17 26.62 20.25
CA PHE A 9 26.76 26.43 18.92
C PHE A 9 28.16 25.82 18.98
N LYS A 10 28.97 26.17 20.00
CA LYS A 10 30.30 25.56 20.21
C LYS A 10 30.22 24.09 20.63
N ASN A 11 29.21 23.70 21.40
CA ASN A 11 28.98 22.30 21.78
C ASN A 11 28.56 21.39 20.61
N LEU A 12 28.15 21.97 19.47
CA LEU A 12 27.85 21.24 18.24
C LEU A 12 29.13 20.87 17.45
N ILE A 13 30.23 21.62 17.65
CA ILE A 13 31.44 21.51 16.82
C ILE A 13 32.56 20.72 17.52
N PHE A 14 32.63 20.76 18.85
CA PHE A 14 33.67 20.08 19.62
C PHE A 14 33.08 19.14 20.67
N ARG A 15 32.55 17.98 20.22
CA ARG A 15 32.15 16.91 21.14
C ARG A 15 33.38 16.11 21.57
N ASN A 16 33.57 16.05 22.87
CA ASN A 16 34.56 15.23 23.57
C ASN A 16 34.37 13.74 23.19
N PRO A 17 35.41 12.98 22.78
CA PRO A 17 35.25 11.62 22.24
C PRO A 17 34.88 10.53 23.26
N ALA A 18 34.60 10.88 24.52
CA ALA A 18 34.37 9.91 25.61
C ALA A 18 32.89 9.70 25.99
N VAL A 19 31.93 10.34 25.30
CA VAL A 19 30.49 10.04 25.42
C VAL A 19 30.03 9.42 24.11
N VAL A 20 30.48 8.19 23.87
CA VAL A 20 30.14 7.41 22.69
C VAL A 20 29.03 6.43 23.08
N ASN A 21 27.93 6.46 22.33
CA ASN A 21 26.79 5.53 22.30
C ASN A 21 25.55 5.85 23.15
N GLN A 22 24.98 7.05 23.01
CA GLN A 22 23.52 7.19 23.11
C GLN A 22 22.98 7.74 21.79
N ASP A 23 22.06 6.99 21.19
CA ASP A 23 21.37 7.36 19.96
C ASP A 23 20.47 8.59 20.25
N PRO A 24 20.62 9.72 19.53
CA PRO A 24 19.78 10.92 19.73
C PRO A 24 18.29 10.70 19.37
N HIS A 25 17.90 9.51 18.89
CA HIS A 25 16.55 9.15 18.51
C HIS A 25 15.77 8.33 19.56
N VAL A 26 16.38 8.09 20.72
CA VAL A 26 15.81 7.27 21.81
C VAL A 26 15.43 8.17 22.97
N ASP A 27 14.19 8.06 23.44
CA ASP A 27 13.74 8.80 24.62
C ASP A 27 14.08 8.03 25.90
N ASN A 28 14.35 8.74 27.00
CA ASN A 28 14.68 8.14 28.31
C ASN A 28 13.60 7.20 28.89
N GLY A 29 12.42 7.11 28.27
CA GLY A 29 11.30 6.24 28.65
C GLY A 29 11.05 5.04 27.73
N ASP A 30 11.88 4.83 26.70
CA ASP A 30 11.74 3.70 25.79
C ASP A 30 12.21 2.39 26.46
N GLU A 31 11.43 1.31 26.29
CA GLU A 31 11.77 -0.04 26.77
C GLU A 31 12.98 -0.60 26.01
N ASN A 32 13.04 -0.35 24.68
CA ASN A 32 14.18 -0.68 23.84
C ASN A 32 14.99 0.58 23.53
N THR A 33 16.07 0.81 24.29
CA THR A 33 16.94 1.98 24.15
C THR A 33 17.88 1.92 22.94
N GLU A 34 17.88 0.83 22.18
CA GLU A 34 18.68 0.69 20.97
C GLU A 34 17.89 0.93 19.68
N ARG A 35 16.61 0.57 19.69
CA ARG A 35 15.70 0.69 18.54
C ARG A 35 14.74 1.88 18.67
N GLY A 36 14.40 2.24 19.91
CA GLY A 36 13.32 3.15 20.25
C GLY A 36 11.95 2.47 20.21
N ASN A 37 10.97 3.07 20.90
CA ASN A 37 9.57 2.66 20.86
C ASN A 37 8.69 3.79 20.35
N TRP A 38 7.45 3.47 19.97
CA TRP A 38 6.42 4.49 19.75
C TRP A 38 6.25 5.34 21.00
N ALA A 39 6.24 6.67 20.88
CA ALA A 39 6.14 7.55 22.04
C ALA A 39 4.75 7.45 22.72
N SER A 40 3.74 7.00 22.00
CA SER A 40 2.46 6.62 22.60
C SER A 40 1.70 5.60 21.77
N LYS A 41 0.72 4.95 22.41
CA LYS A 41 -0.19 4.01 21.75
C LYS A 41 -0.96 4.64 20.58
N ARG A 42 -1.30 5.92 20.69
CA ARG A 42 -2.04 6.66 19.66
C ARG A 42 -1.22 6.84 18.39
N GLU A 43 0.07 7.09 18.53
CA GLU A 43 0.99 7.22 17.39
C GLU A 43 1.06 5.91 16.61
N TYR A 44 1.27 4.78 17.30
CA TYR A 44 1.24 3.47 16.66
C TYR A 44 -0.09 3.20 15.94
N MET A 45 -1.23 3.44 16.61
CA MET A 45 -2.55 3.19 16.03
C MET A 45 -2.79 4.05 14.79
N LEU A 46 -2.49 5.35 14.85
CA LEU A 46 -2.65 6.26 13.72
C LEU A 46 -1.69 5.95 12.58
N SER A 47 -0.42 5.61 12.87
CA SER A 47 0.53 5.17 11.84
C SER A 47 0.09 3.88 11.16
N THR A 48 -0.45 2.93 11.92
CA THR A 48 -0.92 1.65 11.36
C THR A 48 -2.23 1.83 10.58
N ILE A 49 -3.14 2.70 11.04
CA ILE A 49 -4.34 3.08 10.29
C ILE A 49 -3.97 3.83 9.02
N GLY A 50 -3.04 4.80 9.06
CA GLY A 50 -2.58 5.52 7.87
C GLY A 50 -1.82 4.64 6.88
N TYR A 51 -1.16 3.58 7.36
CA TYR A 51 -0.55 2.58 6.48
C TYR A 51 -1.61 1.70 5.79
N ALA A 52 -2.64 1.26 6.52
CA ALA A 52 -3.72 0.45 5.96
C ALA A 52 -4.65 1.27 5.05
N VAL A 53 -5.04 2.48 5.48
CA VAL A 53 -5.87 3.39 4.70
C VAL A 53 -4.99 4.09 3.68
N GLY A 54 -4.87 3.46 2.51
CA GLY A 54 -4.15 3.99 1.37
C GLY A 54 -5.08 4.56 0.30
N LEU A 55 -4.49 4.95 -0.82
CA LEU A 55 -5.23 5.50 -1.96
C LEU A 55 -6.24 4.51 -2.56
N GLY A 56 -5.97 3.20 -2.41
CA GLY A 56 -6.87 2.13 -2.83
C GLY A 56 -8.22 2.15 -2.14
N ASN A 57 -8.32 2.68 -0.91
CA ASN A 57 -9.60 2.83 -0.21
C ASN A 57 -10.51 3.88 -0.87
N ILE A 58 -9.92 4.89 -1.51
CA ILE A 58 -10.64 6.05 -2.06
C ILE A 58 -11.05 5.82 -3.52
N TRP A 59 -10.22 5.17 -4.33
CA TRP A 59 -10.56 4.96 -5.76
C TRP A 59 -10.74 3.50 -6.16
N ARG A 60 -9.99 2.56 -5.58
CA ARG A 60 -10.00 1.17 -6.04
C ARG A 60 -11.20 0.43 -5.47
N PHE A 61 -11.44 0.57 -4.17
CA PHE A 61 -12.58 -0.07 -3.52
C PHE A 61 -13.93 0.37 -4.11
N PRO A 62 -14.23 1.68 -4.30
CA PRO A 62 -15.49 2.09 -4.90
C PRO A 62 -15.66 1.54 -6.34
N TYR A 63 -14.58 1.56 -7.12
CA TYR A 63 -14.58 0.98 -8.47
C TYR A 63 -14.87 -0.54 -8.46
N LEU A 64 -14.20 -1.30 -7.57
CA LEU A 64 -14.42 -2.74 -7.45
C LEU A 64 -15.81 -3.08 -6.95
N ALA A 65 -16.34 -2.31 -6.00
CA ALA A 65 -17.71 -2.46 -5.53
C ALA A 65 -18.69 -2.29 -6.70
N TYR A 66 -18.53 -1.25 -7.51
CA TYR A 66 -19.31 -1.06 -8.73
C TYR A 66 -19.18 -2.25 -9.69
N LYS A 67 -17.97 -2.57 -10.12
CA LYS A 67 -17.69 -3.61 -11.13
C LYS A 67 -18.29 -4.96 -10.73
N ASN A 68 -18.32 -5.26 -9.44
CA ASN A 68 -18.68 -6.57 -8.90
C ASN A 68 -20.09 -6.62 -8.27
N GLY A 69 -21.02 -5.78 -8.75
CA GLY A 69 -22.44 -5.87 -8.40
C GLY A 69 -22.90 -4.92 -7.29
N GLY A 70 -22.19 -3.81 -7.08
CA GLY A 70 -22.52 -2.78 -6.10
C GLY A 70 -22.48 -3.32 -4.67
N GLY A 71 -23.58 -3.19 -3.94
CA GLY A 71 -23.69 -3.63 -2.55
C GLY A 71 -23.48 -5.13 -2.35
N ALA A 72 -23.69 -5.94 -3.39
CA ALA A 72 -23.43 -7.39 -3.33
C ALA A 72 -21.94 -7.67 -3.04
N PHE A 73 -21.01 -6.86 -3.56
CA PHE A 73 -19.57 -7.01 -3.37
C PHE A 73 -19.13 -6.88 -1.90
N LEU A 74 -19.91 -6.21 -1.05
CA LEU A 74 -19.58 -6.09 0.37
C LEU A 74 -19.57 -7.44 1.07
N ILE A 75 -20.42 -8.38 0.66
CA ILE A 75 -20.50 -9.72 1.25
C ILE A 75 -19.16 -10.46 1.10
N PRO A 76 -18.64 -10.72 -0.11
CA PRO A 76 -17.35 -11.39 -0.28
C PRO A 76 -16.20 -10.57 0.32
N TYR A 77 -16.24 -9.23 0.27
CA TYR A 77 -15.22 -8.39 0.89
C TYR A 77 -15.13 -8.58 2.42
N PHE A 78 -16.26 -8.51 3.14
CA PHE A 78 -16.26 -8.70 4.59
C PHE A 78 -16.00 -10.16 4.99
N VAL A 79 -16.44 -11.13 4.18
CA VAL A 79 -16.08 -12.55 4.38
C VAL A 79 -14.57 -12.73 4.25
N MET A 80 -13.94 -12.21 3.20
CA MET A 80 -12.49 -12.27 3.03
C MET A 80 -11.75 -11.51 4.14
N LEU A 81 -12.27 -10.35 4.57
CA LEU A 81 -11.70 -9.62 5.70
C LEU A 81 -11.66 -10.49 6.98
N VAL A 82 -12.75 -11.17 7.32
CA VAL A 82 -12.83 -12.00 8.54
C VAL A 82 -12.03 -13.29 8.43
N LEU A 83 -12.00 -13.92 7.25
CA LEU A 83 -11.36 -15.23 7.05
C LEU A 83 -9.87 -15.16 6.70
N THR A 84 -9.39 -14.07 6.10
CA THR A 84 -7.98 -13.91 5.67
C THR A 84 -7.36 -12.62 6.20
N GLY A 85 -8.03 -11.49 6.04
CA GLY A 85 -7.49 -10.17 6.40
C GLY A 85 -7.12 -10.04 7.88
N ILE A 86 -8.10 -10.15 8.78
CA ILE A 86 -7.89 -10.03 10.23
C ILE A 86 -6.91 -11.11 10.76
N PRO A 87 -7.04 -12.40 10.38
CA PRO A 87 -6.08 -13.43 10.80
C PRO A 87 -4.63 -13.15 10.41
N LEU A 88 -4.37 -12.73 9.19
CA LEU A 88 -2.99 -12.45 8.75
C LEU A 88 -2.47 -11.15 9.34
N PHE A 89 -3.29 -10.11 9.43
CA PHE A 89 -2.90 -8.86 10.06
C PHE A 89 -2.50 -9.06 11.53
N PHE A 90 -3.27 -9.87 12.26
CA PHE A 90 -2.94 -10.24 13.65
C PHE A 90 -1.66 -11.07 13.72
N LEU A 91 -1.46 -12.03 12.79
CA LEU A 91 -0.25 -12.85 12.71
C LEU A 91 0.99 -11.99 12.48
N GLU A 92 0.98 -11.12 11.47
CA GLU A 92 2.11 -10.21 11.17
C GLU A 92 2.41 -9.26 12.33
N SER A 93 1.38 -8.68 12.94
CA SER A 93 1.53 -7.77 14.08
C SER A 93 2.18 -8.49 15.26
N ALA A 94 1.74 -9.72 15.56
CA ALA A 94 2.32 -10.53 16.63
C ALA A 94 3.75 -10.95 16.31
N PHE A 95 4.04 -11.32 15.06
CA PHE A 95 5.36 -11.78 14.64
C PHE A 95 6.39 -10.65 14.70
N GLY A 96 6.00 -9.45 14.28
CA GLY A 96 6.79 -8.23 14.42
C GLY A 96 7.03 -7.81 15.87
N GLN A 97 5.97 -7.73 16.68
CA GLN A 97 6.06 -7.29 18.08
C GLN A 97 6.90 -8.24 18.93
N PHE A 98 6.81 -9.56 18.70
CA PHE A 98 7.51 -10.55 19.53
C PHE A 98 9.04 -10.44 19.45
N CYS A 99 9.58 -10.27 18.24
CA CYS A 99 11.03 -10.24 18.02
C CYS A 99 11.59 -8.82 18.07
N SER A 100 10.77 -7.78 17.87
CA SER A 100 11.21 -6.38 17.80
C SER A 100 12.32 -6.14 16.76
N GLN A 101 12.22 -6.82 15.62
CA GLN A 101 13.15 -6.75 14.50
C GLN A 101 12.42 -6.54 13.17
N GLY A 102 13.12 -6.15 12.11
CA GLY A 102 12.58 -6.00 10.77
C GLY A 102 12.27 -7.35 10.08
N PRO A 103 11.53 -7.33 8.96
CA PRO A 103 10.98 -8.51 8.31
C PRO A 103 12.04 -9.56 7.93
N ILE A 104 13.27 -9.19 7.56
CA ILE A 104 14.33 -10.16 7.22
C ILE A 104 14.82 -10.93 8.46
N ASN A 105 14.97 -10.25 9.59
CA ASN A 105 15.52 -10.84 10.81
C ASN A 105 14.49 -11.68 11.57
N ILE A 106 13.20 -11.34 11.47
CA ILE A 106 12.10 -12.12 12.05
C ILE A 106 12.10 -13.58 11.54
N TRP A 107 12.55 -13.82 10.31
CA TRP A 107 12.67 -15.16 9.75
C TRP A 107 13.80 -16.02 10.33
N ARG A 108 14.54 -15.54 11.34
CA ARG A 108 15.40 -16.41 12.18
C ARG A 108 14.61 -17.52 12.89
N SER A 109 13.29 -17.33 13.05
CA SER A 109 12.34 -18.37 13.45
C SER A 109 12.32 -19.59 12.52
N VAL A 110 12.52 -19.39 11.21
CA VAL A 110 12.58 -20.42 10.17
C VAL A 110 13.65 -20.02 9.15
N PRO A 111 14.94 -20.25 9.43
CA PRO A 111 16.06 -19.76 8.61
C PRO A 111 16.00 -20.14 7.13
N ILE A 112 15.43 -21.31 6.79
CA ILE A 112 15.25 -21.73 5.38
C ILE A 112 14.32 -20.79 4.60
N LEU A 113 13.35 -20.15 5.26
CA LEU A 113 12.41 -19.20 4.66
C LEU A 113 12.83 -17.73 4.84
N GLN A 114 14.08 -17.45 5.22
CA GLN A 114 14.57 -16.08 5.37
C GLN A 114 14.43 -15.23 4.11
N GLY A 115 14.44 -15.86 2.93
CA GLY A 115 14.18 -15.17 1.67
C GLY A 115 12.77 -14.60 1.52
N VAL A 116 11.77 -15.05 2.31
CA VAL A 116 10.43 -14.45 2.34
C VAL A 116 10.52 -12.99 2.81
N GLY A 117 11.27 -12.71 3.88
CA GLY A 117 11.49 -11.35 4.36
C GLY A 117 12.26 -10.49 3.35
N VAL A 118 13.21 -11.08 2.61
CA VAL A 118 13.90 -10.37 1.51
C VAL A 118 12.91 -10.03 0.40
N GLY A 119 12.02 -10.97 0.03
CA GLY A 119 10.95 -10.73 -0.92
C GLY A 119 10.01 -9.59 -0.50
N MET A 120 9.58 -9.58 0.76
CA MET A 120 8.75 -8.50 1.34
C MET A 120 9.39 -7.12 1.19
N VAL A 121 10.69 -7.00 1.52
CA VAL A 121 11.44 -5.75 1.39
C VAL A 121 11.60 -5.33 -0.07
N MET A 122 11.85 -6.28 -0.98
CA MET A 122 11.99 -5.98 -2.41
C MET A 122 10.66 -5.55 -3.06
N VAL A 123 9.54 -6.17 -2.68
CA VAL A 123 8.21 -5.70 -3.09
C VAL A 123 7.98 -4.28 -2.60
N THR A 124 8.25 -4.02 -1.31
CA THR A 124 8.09 -2.69 -0.73
C THR A 124 8.98 -1.65 -1.43
N LEU A 125 10.23 -1.99 -1.74
CA LEU A 125 11.15 -1.12 -2.49
C LEU A 125 10.58 -0.75 -3.86
N ILE A 126 10.12 -1.73 -4.64
CA ILE A 126 9.58 -1.49 -5.98
C ILE A 126 8.29 -0.69 -5.92
N VAL A 127 7.39 -1.00 -4.98
CA VAL A 127 6.13 -0.26 -4.85
C VAL A 127 6.38 1.17 -4.40
N SER A 128 7.31 1.40 -3.47
CA SER A 128 7.68 2.75 -3.04
C SER A 128 8.22 3.64 -4.17
N ILE A 129 8.67 3.08 -5.30
CA ILE A 129 9.03 3.85 -6.49
C ILE A 129 7.77 4.47 -7.13
N TYR A 130 6.81 3.63 -7.57
CA TYR A 130 5.65 4.14 -8.30
C TYR A 130 4.64 4.82 -7.38
N TYR A 131 4.50 4.39 -6.12
CA TYR A 131 3.57 4.99 -5.17
C TYR A 131 3.90 6.47 -4.92
N ASN A 132 5.18 6.82 -4.88
CA ASN A 132 5.63 8.21 -4.74
C ASN A 132 5.28 9.07 -5.98
N ILE A 133 5.16 8.47 -7.16
CA ILE A 133 4.68 9.15 -8.37
C ILE A 133 3.22 9.57 -8.23
N ILE A 134 2.42 8.74 -7.58
CA ILE A 134 1.01 9.04 -7.33
C ILE A 134 0.85 10.24 -6.37
N ILE A 135 1.74 10.32 -5.38
CA ILE A 135 1.85 11.50 -4.50
C ILE A 135 2.24 12.73 -5.32
N ALA A 136 3.17 12.60 -6.27
CA ALA A 136 3.56 13.67 -7.18
C ALA A 136 2.40 14.15 -8.07
N TYR A 137 1.56 13.24 -8.59
CA TYR A 137 0.34 13.61 -9.31
C TYR A 137 -0.63 14.40 -8.43
N SER A 138 -0.80 13.98 -7.18
CA SER A 138 -1.66 14.67 -6.21
C SER A 138 -1.14 16.08 -5.90
N LEU A 139 0.18 16.25 -5.72
CA LEU A 139 0.82 17.56 -5.56
C LEU A 139 0.63 18.45 -6.79
N TYR A 140 0.84 17.91 -7.99
CA TYR A 140 0.66 18.64 -9.24
C TYR A 140 -0.77 19.20 -9.37
N TYR A 141 -1.77 18.34 -9.16
CA TYR A 141 -3.17 18.75 -9.23
C TYR A 141 -3.57 19.71 -8.11
N MET A 142 -3.01 19.54 -6.90
CA MET A 142 -3.20 20.49 -5.81
C MET A 142 -2.69 21.88 -6.21
N PHE A 143 -1.48 21.99 -6.77
CA PHE A 143 -0.95 23.27 -7.26
C PHE A 143 -1.78 23.84 -8.42
N ALA A 144 -2.19 22.99 -9.37
CA ALA A 144 -3.03 23.39 -10.48
C ALA A 144 -4.45 23.84 -10.05
N SER A 145 -4.88 23.51 -8.83
CA SER A 145 -6.18 23.91 -8.28
C SER A 145 -6.20 25.34 -7.72
N PHE A 146 -5.05 26.02 -7.55
CA PHE A 146 -4.98 27.40 -7.04
C PHE A 146 -5.30 28.47 -8.11
N GLN A 147 -6.32 28.23 -8.93
CA GLN A 147 -6.78 29.17 -9.95
C GLN A 147 -8.26 28.98 -10.23
N PHE A 148 -8.90 30.02 -10.76
CA PHE A 148 -10.30 29.99 -11.20
C PHE A 148 -10.40 30.58 -12.62
N PRO A 149 -11.03 29.89 -13.58
CA PRO A 149 -11.61 28.54 -13.49
C PRO A 149 -10.53 27.45 -13.37
N LEU A 150 -10.92 26.24 -12.93
CA LEU A 150 -10.01 25.09 -12.90
C LEU A 150 -9.55 24.72 -14.32
N PRO A 151 -8.28 24.33 -14.53
CA PRO A 151 -7.75 24.15 -15.88
C PRO A 151 -8.31 22.92 -16.63
N TRP A 152 -8.95 21.98 -15.93
CA TRP A 152 -9.68 20.83 -16.51
C TRP A 152 -11.20 21.05 -16.64
N SER A 153 -11.69 22.28 -16.40
CA SER A 153 -13.14 22.57 -16.47
C SER A 153 -13.66 22.77 -17.90
N SER A 154 -12.77 23.09 -18.85
CA SER A 154 -13.09 23.37 -20.25
C SER A 154 -12.11 22.68 -21.20
N CYS A 155 -12.57 22.42 -22.43
CA CYS A 155 -11.73 21.83 -23.47
C CYS A 155 -10.61 22.80 -23.88
N LEU A 156 -9.43 22.25 -24.17
CA LEU A 156 -8.31 23.00 -24.71
C LEU A 156 -8.60 23.40 -26.16
N SER A 157 -8.32 24.66 -26.49
CA SER A 157 -8.43 25.22 -27.85
C SER A 157 -7.27 24.74 -28.74
N LEU A 158 -7.21 23.44 -29.01
CA LEU A 158 -6.23 22.81 -29.88
C LEU A 158 -6.88 22.39 -31.21
N PRO A 159 -6.20 22.51 -32.36
CA PRO A 159 -6.79 22.23 -33.68
C PRO A 159 -7.33 20.80 -33.89
N ASP A 160 -6.85 19.83 -33.11
CA ASP A 160 -7.17 18.38 -33.25
C ASP A 160 -7.89 17.80 -32.02
N SER A 161 -8.69 18.58 -31.28
CA SER A 161 -9.36 18.10 -30.07
C SER A 161 -10.75 17.52 -30.31
N ASN A 162 -10.86 16.18 -30.29
CA ASN A 162 -12.13 15.46 -30.06
C ASN A 162 -12.59 15.60 -28.59
N CYS A 163 -12.69 16.84 -28.10
CA CYS A 163 -13.09 17.15 -26.74
C CYS A 163 -14.50 17.74 -26.72
N SER A 164 -15.34 17.22 -25.82
CA SER A 164 -16.66 17.81 -25.57
C SER A 164 -17.07 17.62 -24.12
N THR A 165 -17.78 18.60 -23.59
CA THR A 165 -18.40 18.57 -22.26
C THR A 165 -19.70 17.75 -22.23
N THR A 166 -20.28 17.50 -23.40
CA THR A 166 -21.50 16.69 -23.58
C THR A 166 -21.30 15.68 -24.72
N PRO A 167 -21.89 14.48 -24.65
CA PRO A 167 -21.80 13.53 -25.76
C PRO A 167 -22.36 14.17 -27.03
N GLN A 168 -21.59 14.19 -28.13
CA GLN A 168 -22.15 14.61 -29.41
C GLN A 168 -22.98 13.46 -29.98
N VAL A 169 -24.26 13.77 -30.17
CA VAL A 169 -25.26 12.86 -30.71
C VAL A 169 -25.50 13.26 -32.17
N TYR A 170 -25.18 12.34 -33.07
CA TYR A 170 -25.52 12.48 -34.48
C TYR A 170 -26.74 11.62 -34.78
N CYS A 171 -27.64 12.12 -35.61
CA CYS A 171 -28.69 11.31 -36.19
C CYS A 171 -28.32 10.97 -37.62
N ASN A 172 -28.33 9.68 -37.95
CA ASN A 172 -28.16 9.22 -39.32
C ASN A 172 -29.53 9.26 -40.03
N VAL A 173 -29.85 10.41 -40.63
CA VAL A 173 -31.06 10.54 -41.44
C VAL A 173 -30.64 10.37 -42.90
N SER A 174 -31.07 9.28 -43.54
CA SER A 174 -30.88 9.06 -44.98
C SER A 174 -29.41 9.10 -45.47
N GLY A 175 -28.45 8.66 -44.63
CA GLY A 175 -27.02 8.65 -44.98
C GLY A 175 -26.27 9.95 -44.71
N VAL A 176 -26.91 10.95 -44.09
CA VAL A 176 -26.29 12.22 -43.68
C VAL A 176 -26.26 12.28 -42.14
N LEU A 177 -25.08 12.55 -41.57
CA LEU A 177 -24.89 12.78 -40.15
C LEU A 177 -25.31 14.21 -39.79
N VAL A 178 -26.43 14.37 -39.07
CA VAL A 178 -26.92 15.68 -38.64
C VAL A 178 -26.68 15.87 -37.15
N THR A 179 -26.09 17.01 -36.77
CA THR A 179 -25.96 17.46 -35.36
C THR A 179 -27.19 18.26 -34.96
N ASN A 180 -27.89 17.85 -33.89
CA ASN A 180 -28.98 18.56 -33.20
C ASN A 180 -29.71 19.66 -34.02
N GLY A 181 -30.67 19.22 -34.84
CA GLY A 181 -31.91 19.92 -35.18
C GLY A 181 -31.84 21.36 -35.73
N THR A 182 -31.75 21.51 -37.05
CA THR A 182 -32.57 22.48 -37.82
C THR A 182 -32.87 21.95 -39.23
N GLN A 183 -33.67 20.89 -39.31
CA GLN A 183 -34.61 20.71 -40.41
C GLN A 183 -35.86 20.01 -39.87
N GLU A 184 -37.01 20.41 -40.37
CA GLU A 184 -38.33 20.35 -39.74
C GLU A 184 -38.73 18.98 -39.14
N ASN A 185 -39.21 19.00 -37.89
CA ASN A 185 -40.16 18.05 -37.27
C ASN A 185 -39.88 16.53 -37.32
N THR A 186 -38.63 16.07 -37.34
CA THR A 186 -38.33 14.65 -37.10
C THR A 186 -37.54 14.44 -35.81
N SER A 187 -38.19 13.91 -34.76
CA SER A 187 -37.49 13.37 -33.59
C SER A 187 -36.74 12.11 -34.00
N CYS A 188 -35.42 12.08 -33.81
CA CYS A 188 -34.60 10.95 -34.25
C CYS A 188 -35.05 9.64 -33.58
N PRO A 189 -35.36 8.59 -34.35
CA PRO A 189 -35.60 7.26 -33.79
C PRO A 189 -34.35 6.76 -33.06
N SER A 190 -34.53 6.09 -31.92
CA SER A 190 -33.42 5.57 -31.10
C SER A 190 -32.49 4.58 -31.82
N SER A 191 -32.93 4.02 -32.96
CA SER A 191 -32.13 3.13 -33.82
C SER A 191 -31.08 3.85 -34.67
N ASP A 192 -31.25 5.15 -34.94
CA ASP A 192 -30.42 5.92 -35.88
C ASP A 192 -29.48 6.92 -35.19
N THR A 193 -29.39 6.83 -33.86
CA THR A 193 -28.59 7.70 -33.00
C THR A 193 -27.16 7.18 -32.90
N ILE A 194 -26.20 7.88 -33.52
CA ILE A 194 -24.77 7.58 -33.42
C ILE A 194 -24.16 8.51 -32.37
N THR A 195 -23.73 7.93 -31.25
CA THR A 195 -22.96 8.66 -30.24
C THR A 195 -21.48 8.49 -30.54
N VAL A 196 -20.78 9.58 -30.85
CA VAL A 196 -19.32 9.53 -31.03
C VAL A 196 -18.67 9.64 -29.65
N PRO A 197 -17.77 8.71 -29.27
CA PRO A 197 -17.04 8.80 -28.01
C PRO A 197 -16.13 10.04 -28.07
N MET A 198 -16.43 11.03 -27.23
CA MET A 198 -15.62 12.24 -27.10
C MET A 198 -14.87 12.21 -25.77
N GLN A 199 -13.65 12.75 -25.80
CA GLN A 199 -12.82 12.87 -24.61
C GLN A 199 -13.38 13.99 -23.72
N SER A 200 -13.47 13.76 -22.40
CA SER A 200 -13.88 14.82 -21.48
C SER A 200 -12.76 15.86 -21.33
N PRO A 201 -13.07 17.11 -20.95
CA PRO A 201 -12.06 18.12 -20.64
C PRO A 201 -11.00 17.65 -19.64
N SER A 202 -11.42 16.93 -18.60
CA SER A 202 -10.51 16.40 -17.59
C SER A 202 -9.65 15.25 -18.12
N GLU A 203 -10.20 14.40 -18.99
CA GLU A 203 -9.44 13.33 -19.64
C GLU A 203 -8.40 13.91 -20.60
N GLN A 204 -8.76 14.97 -21.33
CA GLN A 204 -7.85 15.70 -22.21
C GLN A 204 -6.73 16.38 -21.41
N TYR A 205 -7.06 17.02 -20.28
CA TYR A 205 -6.08 17.67 -19.41
C TYR A 205 -5.10 16.65 -18.82
N TRP A 206 -5.60 15.52 -18.31
CA TRP A 206 -4.77 14.44 -17.78
C TRP A 206 -3.78 13.90 -18.81
N ASP A 207 -4.28 13.55 -20.01
CA ASP A 207 -3.45 12.94 -21.05
C ASP A 207 -2.47 13.94 -21.66
N ARG A 208 -2.92 15.14 -22.03
CA ARG A 208 -2.11 16.07 -22.84
C ARG A 208 -1.30 17.07 -22.05
N VAL A 209 -1.77 17.46 -20.86
CA VAL A 209 -1.12 18.52 -20.05
C VAL A 209 -0.40 17.92 -18.85
N ALA A 210 -1.11 17.15 -18.02
CA ALA A 210 -0.54 16.60 -16.79
C ALA A 210 0.56 15.57 -17.11
N LEU A 211 0.22 14.53 -17.89
CA LEU A 211 1.13 13.45 -18.25
C LEU A 211 1.97 13.72 -19.50
N GLN A 212 1.49 14.57 -20.42
CA GLN A 212 2.04 14.67 -21.79
C GLN A 212 2.20 13.27 -22.43
N ARG A 213 1.17 12.43 -22.28
CA ARG A 213 1.20 10.98 -22.49
C ARG A 213 1.66 10.63 -23.91
N SER A 214 2.55 9.66 -24.02
CA SER A 214 2.96 9.04 -25.29
C SER A 214 1.89 8.09 -25.84
N SER A 215 2.05 7.67 -27.09
CA SER A 215 1.16 6.70 -27.74
C SER A 215 1.20 5.32 -27.06
N GLY A 216 2.36 4.94 -26.51
CA GLY A 216 2.59 3.67 -25.83
C GLY A 216 3.94 3.64 -25.11
N LEU A 217 4.30 2.45 -24.60
CA LEU A 217 5.53 2.24 -23.85
C LEU A 217 6.79 2.33 -24.72
N ASP A 218 6.69 1.99 -26.02
CA ASP A 218 7.80 2.06 -26.99
C ASP A 218 8.34 3.49 -27.17
N GLU A 219 7.48 4.48 -26.98
CA GLU A 219 7.82 5.90 -27.09
C GLU A 219 7.94 6.52 -25.70
N THR A 220 9.01 6.21 -24.96
CA THR A 220 9.19 6.70 -23.57
C THR A 220 9.12 8.23 -23.47
N GLY A 221 9.69 8.92 -24.45
CA GLY A 221 9.76 10.39 -24.48
C GLY A 221 10.63 10.99 -23.36
N PRO A 222 10.74 12.32 -23.29
CA PRO A 222 11.51 12.99 -22.25
C PRO A 222 10.81 12.91 -20.88
N VAL A 223 11.59 13.17 -19.82
CA VAL A 223 11.05 13.38 -18.48
C VAL A 223 10.14 14.62 -18.47
N VAL A 224 8.95 14.47 -17.89
CA VAL A 224 7.99 15.57 -17.71
C VAL A 224 8.42 16.39 -16.50
N TRP A 225 9.05 17.53 -16.76
CA TRP A 225 9.79 18.30 -15.75
C TRP A 225 8.93 18.71 -14.54
N HIS A 226 7.66 19.10 -14.74
CA HIS A 226 6.80 19.55 -13.64
C HIS A 226 6.42 18.39 -12.71
N LEU A 227 6.25 17.18 -13.27
CA LEU A 227 6.05 15.97 -12.49
C LEU A 227 7.32 15.54 -11.76
N ALA A 228 8.49 15.69 -12.38
CA ALA A 228 9.78 15.44 -11.72
C ALA A 228 10.00 16.38 -10.53
N LEU A 229 9.62 17.67 -10.63
CA LEU A 229 9.66 18.59 -9.50
C LEU A 229 8.66 18.22 -8.39
N CYS A 230 7.45 17.79 -8.75
CA CYS A 230 6.47 17.31 -7.77
C CYS A 230 6.97 16.04 -7.07
N LEU A 231 7.64 15.14 -7.80
CA LEU A 231 8.27 13.93 -7.25
C LEU A 231 9.45 14.26 -6.34
N LEU A 232 10.25 15.28 -6.69
CA LEU A 232 11.31 15.77 -5.82
C LEU A 232 10.71 16.31 -4.52
N LEU A 233 9.67 17.13 -4.62
CA LEU A 233 8.98 17.70 -3.46
C LEU A 233 8.35 16.62 -2.58
N SER A 234 7.68 15.62 -3.16
CA SER A 234 7.12 14.50 -2.38
C SER A 234 8.22 13.74 -1.66
N SER A 235 9.34 13.46 -2.32
CA SER A 235 10.50 12.79 -1.73
C SER A 235 11.11 13.59 -0.58
N LEU A 236 11.19 14.92 -0.70
CA LEU A 236 11.66 15.81 0.37
C LEU A 236 10.71 15.83 1.57
N ILE A 237 9.39 15.88 1.33
CA ILE A 237 8.38 15.82 2.41
C ILE A 237 8.49 14.49 3.17
N VAL A 238 8.59 13.38 2.45
CA VAL A 238 8.73 12.05 3.05
C VAL A 238 10.03 11.94 3.86
N ALA A 239 11.15 12.36 3.29
CA ALA A 239 12.44 12.33 3.99
C ALA A 239 12.42 13.21 5.25
N ALA A 240 11.82 14.40 5.19
CA ALA A 240 11.68 15.29 6.33
C ALA A 240 10.79 14.67 7.44
N ALA A 241 9.66 14.06 7.07
CA ALA A 241 8.77 13.40 8.02
C ALA A 241 9.44 12.20 8.72
N LEU A 242 10.32 11.48 8.04
CA LEU A 242 11.03 10.30 8.55
C LEU A 242 12.44 10.59 9.11
N ILE A 243 12.84 11.86 9.24
CA ILE A 243 14.22 12.21 9.59
C ILE A 243 14.66 11.67 10.97
N ARG A 244 13.71 11.49 11.90
CA ARG A 244 13.92 10.80 13.20
C ARG A 244 13.17 9.46 13.28
N GLY A 245 12.83 8.87 12.14
CA GLY A 245 12.02 7.66 12.06
C GLY A 245 10.64 7.81 12.69
N ILE A 246 10.20 6.73 13.35
CA ILE A 246 8.90 6.64 14.02
C ILE A 246 8.63 7.75 15.04
N LYS A 247 9.67 8.37 15.63
CA LYS A 247 9.51 9.49 16.56
C LYS A 247 9.08 10.78 15.88
N SER A 248 9.45 10.97 14.61
CA SER A 248 9.02 12.11 13.80
C SER A 248 7.74 11.80 13.05
N SER A 249 7.69 10.67 12.34
CA SER A 249 6.49 10.28 11.58
C SER A 249 5.30 10.06 12.50
N GLY A 250 5.49 9.49 13.70
CA GLY A 250 4.46 9.36 14.74
C GLY A 250 3.80 10.68 15.13
N LYS A 251 4.49 11.82 14.99
CA LYS A 251 3.89 13.16 15.20
C LYS A 251 3.15 13.66 13.97
N VAL A 252 3.71 13.44 12.78
CA VAL A 252 3.11 13.85 11.51
C VAL A 252 1.78 13.15 11.26
N VAL A 253 1.68 11.85 11.61
CA VAL A 253 0.46 11.04 11.42
C VAL A 253 -0.76 11.53 12.19
N TYR A 254 -0.60 12.34 13.24
CA TYR A 254 -1.76 12.97 13.87
C TYR A 254 -2.56 13.82 12.89
N PHE A 255 -1.87 14.48 11.96
CA PHE A 255 -2.52 15.26 10.92
C PHE A 255 -2.80 14.40 9.69
N THR A 256 -1.79 13.73 9.14
CA THR A 256 -1.92 13.04 7.85
C THR A 256 -2.90 11.87 7.90
N ALA A 257 -3.03 11.17 9.03
CA ALA A 257 -3.99 10.06 9.15
C ALA A 257 -5.41 10.53 9.51
N THR A 258 -5.59 11.71 10.11
CA THR A 258 -6.92 12.17 10.57
C THR A 258 -7.59 13.14 9.59
N PHE A 259 -6.79 13.96 8.90
CA PHE A 259 -7.29 14.95 7.94
C PHE A 259 -8.12 14.33 6.80
N PRO A 260 -7.77 13.16 6.23
CA PRO A 260 -8.60 12.50 5.22
C PRO A 260 -10.04 12.24 5.67
N TYR A 261 -10.26 11.87 6.94
CA TYR A 261 -11.61 11.65 7.47
C TYR A 261 -12.43 12.94 7.52
N VAL A 262 -11.79 14.07 7.83
CA VAL A 262 -12.44 15.39 7.80
C VAL A 262 -12.89 15.72 6.38
N VAL A 263 -12.02 15.51 5.39
CA VAL A 263 -12.33 15.78 3.98
C VAL A 263 -13.40 14.81 3.46
N ILE A 264 -13.30 13.51 3.75
CA ILE A 264 -14.32 12.52 3.36
C ILE A 264 -15.68 12.91 3.95
N LEU A 265 -15.75 13.35 5.21
CA LEU A 265 -17.01 13.78 5.82
C LEU A 265 -17.57 15.05 5.15
N ILE A 266 -16.72 16.04 4.87
CA ILE A 266 -17.12 17.27 4.17
C ILE A 266 -17.63 16.95 2.76
N LEU A 267 -16.90 16.12 2.00
CA LEU A 267 -17.29 15.69 0.67
C LEU A 267 -18.55 14.82 0.68
N LEU A 268 -18.74 13.99 1.71
CA LEU A 268 -19.95 13.21 1.89
C LEU A 268 -21.16 14.12 2.13
N ILE A 269 -21.08 15.03 3.11
CA ILE A 269 -22.15 15.99 3.39
C ILE A 269 -22.46 16.80 2.14
N ARG A 270 -21.44 17.31 1.43
CA ARG A 270 -21.66 18.04 0.19
C ARG A 270 -22.29 17.14 -0.86
N GLY A 271 -21.75 15.96 -1.08
CA GLY A 271 -22.18 15.00 -2.10
C GLY A 271 -23.65 14.62 -1.94
N VAL A 272 -24.09 14.24 -0.73
CA VAL A 272 -25.49 13.84 -0.50
C VAL A 272 -26.50 14.98 -0.61
N THR A 273 -26.05 16.25 -0.54
CA THR A 273 -26.90 17.44 -0.74
C THR A 273 -27.09 17.81 -2.22
N LEU A 274 -26.38 17.14 -3.14
CA LEU A 274 -26.49 17.43 -4.57
C LEU A 274 -27.68 16.70 -5.20
N GLU A 275 -28.26 17.33 -6.22
CA GLU A 275 -29.30 16.70 -7.06
C GLU A 275 -28.70 15.50 -7.82
N GLY A 276 -29.43 14.38 -7.90
CA GLY A 276 -28.94 13.15 -8.53
C GLY A 276 -27.98 12.32 -7.66
N ALA A 277 -27.62 12.78 -6.46
CA ALA A 277 -26.75 12.02 -5.55
C ALA A 277 -27.35 10.67 -5.13
N ARG A 278 -28.68 10.60 -5.04
CA ARG A 278 -29.41 9.37 -4.71
C ARG A 278 -29.16 8.26 -5.73
N ASP A 279 -29.13 8.58 -7.01
CA ASP A 279 -28.91 7.59 -8.08
C ASP A 279 -27.53 6.96 -7.96
N GLY A 280 -26.51 7.77 -7.65
CA GLY A 280 -25.16 7.30 -7.36
C GLY A 280 -25.08 6.38 -6.16
N ILE A 281 -25.77 6.72 -5.07
CA ILE A 281 -25.80 5.89 -3.86
C ILE A 281 -26.56 4.59 -4.09
N GLU A 282 -27.70 4.64 -4.80
CA GLU A 282 -28.49 3.46 -5.14
C GLU A 282 -27.73 2.51 -6.06
N PHE A 283 -26.89 3.06 -6.93
CA PHE A 283 -25.96 2.32 -7.78
C PHE A 283 -24.81 1.68 -6.98
N TYR A 284 -24.28 2.37 -5.98
CA TYR A 284 -23.19 1.88 -5.15
C TYR A 284 -23.61 0.77 -4.18
N ILE A 285 -24.55 1.05 -3.28
CA ILE A 285 -25.06 0.12 -2.26
C ILE A 285 -26.56 0.37 -2.06
N GLY A 286 -27.35 0.11 -3.09
CA GLY A 286 -28.81 0.22 -2.99
C GLY A 286 -29.56 -0.81 -3.84
N SER A 287 -30.74 -0.41 -4.31
CA SER A 287 -31.68 -1.24 -5.07
C SER A 287 -31.09 -1.82 -6.36
N GLN A 288 -30.07 -1.17 -6.93
CA GLN A 288 -29.41 -1.57 -8.18
C GLN A 288 -28.30 -2.61 -7.97
N SER A 289 -28.09 -3.06 -6.72
CA SER A 289 -27.10 -4.09 -6.40
C SER A 289 -27.46 -5.42 -7.05
N ASN A 290 -26.49 -6.05 -7.72
CA ASN A 290 -26.71 -7.28 -8.47
C ASN A 290 -26.19 -8.51 -7.70
N LEU A 291 -27.10 -9.24 -7.05
CA LEU A 291 -26.74 -10.43 -6.26
C LEU A 291 -26.32 -11.63 -7.11
N THR A 292 -26.71 -11.74 -8.38
CA THR A 292 -26.25 -12.87 -9.23
C THR A 292 -24.74 -12.80 -9.50
N LYS A 293 -24.13 -11.61 -9.37
CA LYS A 293 -22.66 -11.45 -9.42
C LYS A 293 -21.93 -12.30 -8.36
N LEU A 294 -22.56 -12.64 -7.24
CA LEU A 294 -21.95 -13.51 -6.22
C LEU A 294 -21.64 -14.93 -6.70
N THR A 295 -22.27 -15.36 -7.80
CA THR A 295 -22.00 -16.65 -8.44
C THR A 295 -20.71 -16.64 -9.26
N GLU A 296 -20.20 -15.46 -9.62
CA GLU A 296 -18.99 -15.29 -10.40
C GLU A 296 -17.76 -15.38 -9.48
N ALA A 297 -16.87 -16.34 -9.75
CA ALA A 297 -15.64 -16.50 -8.97
C ALA A 297 -14.70 -15.27 -9.04
N GLN A 298 -14.79 -14.47 -10.11
CA GLN A 298 -14.04 -13.22 -10.24
C GLN A 298 -14.36 -12.22 -9.12
N VAL A 299 -15.61 -12.18 -8.65
CA VAL A 299 -16.04 -11.28 -7.57
C VAL A 299 -15.33 -11.62 -6.26
N TRP A 300 -15.16 -12.92 -5.97
CA TRP A 300 -14.44 -13.41 -4.79
C TRP A 300 -12.94 -13.20 -4.90
N LYS A 301 -12.36 -13.35 -6.11
CA LYS A 301 -10.95 -13.02 -6.39
C LYS A 301 -10.70 -11.53 -6.12
N ASP A 302 -11.49 -10.64 -6.73
CA ASP A 302 -11.35 -9.19 -6.58
C ASP A 302 -11.52 -8.75 -5.12
N ALA A 303 -12.47 -9.35 -4.40
CA ALA A 303 -12.68 -9.10 -2.97
C ALA A 303 -11.45 -9.49 -2.14
N ALA A 304 -10.91 -10.69 -2.37
CA ALA A 304 -9.73 -11.15 -1.65
C ALA A 304 -8.50 -10.31 -1.97
N THR A 305 -8.18 -10.10 -3.25
CA THR A 305 -7.05 -9.26 -3.68
C THR A 305 -7.16 -7.86 -3.09
N GLN A 306 -8.38 -7.28 -3.04
CA GLN A 306 -8.61 -5.99 -2.39
C GLN A 306 -8.33 -6.04 -0.88
N THR A 307 -8.68 -7.13 -0.17
CA THR A 307 -8.35 -7.29 1.25
C THR A 307 -6.83 -7.32 1.49
N PHE A 308 -6.08 -8.12 0.71
CA PHE A 308 -4.62 -8.22 0.84
C PHE A 308 -3.92 -6.89 0.51
N TYR A 309 -4.32 -6.26 -0.59
CA TYR A 309 -3.76 -4.98 -1.03
C TYR A 309 -4.11 -3.86 -0.07
N SER A 310 -5.37 -3.78 0.40
CA SER A 310 -5.82 -2.71 1.31
C SER A 310 -5.23 -2.82 2.70
N LEU A 311 -4.93 -4.01 3.21
CA LEU A 311 -4.30 -4.17 4.53
C LEU A 311 -2.77 -4.21 4.46
N SER A 312 -2.20 -4.15 3.25
CA SER A 312 -0.77 -4.29 2.98
C SER A 312 -0.14 -5.55 3.62
N ILE A 313 -0.89 -6.66 3.57
CA ILE A 313 -0.48 -7.98 4.11
C ILE A 313 0.54 -8.62 3.15
N GLY A 314 1.64 -9.12 3.70
CA GLY A 314 2.74 -9.73 2.95
C GLY A 314 3.80 -8.74 2.45
N TRP A 315 3.76 -7.49 2.93
CA TRP A 315 4.71 -6.42 2.55
C TRP A 315 5.81 -6.22 3.60
N GLY A 316 5.61 -6.72 4.82
CA GLY A 316 6.52 -6.51 5.96
C GLY A 316 6.37 -5.15 6.64
N GLY A 317 5.46 -4.30 6.17
CA GLY A 317 5.13 -3.01 6.82
C GLY A 317 4.43 -3.19 8.16
N VAL A 318 3.44 -4.09 8.25
CA VAL A 318 2.75 -4.38 9.52
C VAL A 318 3.74 -4.93 10.55
N MET A 319 4.58 -5.88 10.14
CA MET A 319 5.66 -6.41 10.98
C MET A 319 6.60 -5.30 11.47
N THR A 320 7.06 -4.44 10.56
CA THR A 320 7.96 -3.32 10.88
C THR A 320 7.33 -2.36 11.87
N LEU A 321 6.10 -1.90 11.64
CA LEU A 321 5.44 -0.96 12.56
C LEU A 321 5.19 -1.61 13.94
N ALA A 322 4.81 -2.88 13.98
CA ALA A 322 4.58 -3.61 15.22
C ALA A 322 5.87 -3.89 16.01
N SER A 323 7.03 -3.99 15.34
CA SER A 323 8.34 -4.23 15.97
C SER A 323 8.79 -3.12 16.93
N TYR A 324 8.21 -1.92 16.80
CA TYR A 324 8.48 -0.77 17.66
C TYR A 324 7.51 -0.66 18.86
N ASN A 325 6.52 -1.55 18.97
CA ASN A 325 5.65 -1.60 20.15
C ASN A 325 6.40 -2.12 21.37
N THR A 326 5.87 -1.80 22.55
CA THR A 326 6.28 -2.46 23.78
C THR A 326 5.86 -3.93 23.76
N PHE A 327 6.62 -4.79 24.44
CA PHE A 327 6.42 -6.24 24.33
C PHE A 327 5.02 -6.70 24.79
N HIS A 328 4.46 -6.04 25.80
CA HIS A 328 3.15 -6.35 26.37
C HIS A 328 1.97 -5.56 25.75
N ASN A 329 2.20 -4.88 24.63
CA ASN A 329 1.12 -4.22 23.92
C ASN A 329 0.06 -5.24 23.43
N ASN A 330 -1.22 -4.87 23.42
CA ASN A 330 -2.32 -5.76 23.02
C ASN A 330 -2.59 -5.71 21.52
N MET A 331 -1.73 -6.37 20.73
CA MET A 331 -1.83 -6.42 19.26
C MET A 331 -3.11 -7.07 18.74
N PHE A 332 -3.78 -7.93 19.52
CA PHE A 332 -5.08 -8.49 19.12
C PHE A 332 -6.14 -7.40 18.97
N LYS A 333 -6.27 -6.50 19.96
CA LYS A 333 -7.25 -5.41 19.89
C LYS A 333 -6.91 -4.45 18.76
N ASP A 334 -5.61 -4.19 18.58
CA ASP A 334 -5.11 -3.30 17.53
C ASP A 334 -5.48 -3.82 16.15
N ALA A 335 -5.25 -5.11 15.89
CA ALA A 335 -5.57 -5.75 14.62
C ALA A 335 -7.05 -5.57 14.25
N PHE A 336 -7.98 -5.78 15.19
CA PHE A 336 -9.40 -5.54 14.93
C PHE A 336 -9.72 -4.08 14.65
N VAL A 337 -9.20 -3.15 15.46
CA VAL A 337 -9.49 -1.73 15.30
C VAL A 337 -8.96 -1.22 13.97
N VAL A 338 -7.71 -1.54 13.61
CA VAL A 338 -7.09 -1.10 12.35
C VAL A 338 -7.85 -1.66 11.14
N THR A 339 -8.10 -2.97 11.11
CA THR A 339 -8.72 -3.64 9.95
C THR A 339 -10.17 -3.21 9.73
N LEU A 340 -10.95 -3.04 10.81
CA LEU A 340 -12.33 -2.55 10.74
C LEU A 340 -12.38 -1.05 10.37
N THR A 341 -11.46 -0.25 10.90
CA THR A 341 -11.34 1.16 10.50
C THR A 341 -11.03 1.25 9.02
N ASN A 342 -10.05 0.49 8.52
CA ASN A 342 -9.70 0.42 7.11
C ASN A 342 -10.91 0.07 6.21
N ALA A 343 -11.64 -0.99 6.55
CA ALA A 343 -12.83 -1.40 5.81
C ALA A 343 -13.95 -0.34 5.88
N GLY A 344 -14.18 0.23 7.07
CA GLY A 344 -15.15 1.31 7.27
C GLY A 344 -14.82 2.55 6.44
N THR A 345 -13.55 2.93 6.38
CA THR A 345 -13.06 4.07 5.57
C THR A 345 -13.30 3.83 4.08
N SER A 346 -13.03 2.62 3.57
CA SER A 346 -13.35 2.26 2.18
C SER A 346 -14.82 2.44 1.86
N VAL A 347 -15.69 1.95 2.74
CA VAL A 347 -17.15 2.06 2.56
C VAL A 347 -17.61 3.51 2.59
N LEU A 348 -17.12 4.29 3.57
CA LEU A 348 -17.45 5.71 3.74
C LEU A 348 -16.96 6.56 2.56
N ALA A 349 -15.73 6.33 2.11
CA ALA A 349 -15.18 6.97 0.92
C ALA A 349 -16.07 6.67 -0.28
N GLY A 350 -16.47 5.40 -0.49
CA GLY A 350 -17.40 5.02 -1.55
C GLY A 350 -18.70 5.83 -1.55
N PHE A 351 -19.32 6.09 -0.39
CA PHE A 351 -20.51 6.95 -0.32
C PHE A 351 -20.21 8.40 -0.75
N ALA A 352 -19.11 8.98 -0.27
CA ALA A 352 -18.72 10.34 -0.65
C ALA A 352 -18.47 10.45 -2.16
N ILE A 353 -17.84 9.43 -2.73
CA ILE A 353 -17.50 9.32 -4.15
C ILE A 353 -18.73 9.15 -5.02
N PHE A 354 -19.57 8.15 -4.74
CA PHE A 354 -20.70 7.83 -5.60
C PHE A 354 -21.82 8.87 -5.49
N SER A 355 -21.96 9.58 -4.36
CA SER A 355 -22.90 10.70 -4.27
C SER A 355 -22.52 11.84 -5.23
N ILE A 356 -21.23 12.17 -5.35
CA ILE A 356 -20.73 13.19 -6.29
C ILE A 356 -20.82 12.69 -7.74
N LEU A 357 -20.48 11.43 -8.02
CA LEU A 357 -20.58 10.86 -9.36
C LEU A 357 -22.04 10.72 -9.84
N GLY A 358 -22.98 10.45 -8.94
CA GLY A 358 -24.41 10.46 -9.23
C GLY A 358 -24.89 11.84 -9.69
N HIS A 359 -24.46 12.90 -9.00
CA HIS A 359 -24.72 14.28 -9.44
C HIS A 359 -24.14 14.58 -10.83
N MET A 360 -22.90 14.15 -11.09
CA MET A 360 -22.26 14.33 -12.39
C MET A 360 -23.03 13.61 -13.51
N ALA A 361 -23.44 12.36 -13.28
CA ALA A 361 -24.22 11.58 -14.22
C ALA A 361 -25.59 12.24 -14.52
N HIS A 362 -26.27 12.73 -13.48
CA HIS A 362 -27.52 13.48 -13.61
C HIS A 362 -27.34 14.78 -14.40
N PHE A 363 -26.27 15.53 -14.13
CA PHE A 363 -25.99 16.78 -14.85
C PHE A 363 -25.65 16.56 -16.33
N GLN A 364 -24.87 15.51 -16.63
CA GLN A 364 -24.46 15.16 -17.99
C GLN A 364 -25.51 14.34 -18.75
N GLN A 365 -26.58 13.89 -18.09
CA GLN A 365 -27.61 13.01 -18.66
C GLN A 365 -27.02 11.73 -19.27
N VAL A 366 -26.03 11.15 -18.59
CA VAL A 366 -25.38 9.89 -18.99
C VAL A 366 -25.50 8.86 -17.88
N PRO A 367 -25.53 7.55 -18.20
CA PRO A 367 -25.46 6.50 -17.19
C PRO A 367 -24.19 6.63 -16.34
N ILE A 368 -24.31 6.31 -15.04
CA ILE A 368 -23.19 6.37 -14.08
C ILE A 368 -21.99 5.53 -14.57
N GLU A 369 -22.26 4.40 -15.23
CA GLU A 369 -21.25 3.51 -15.83
C GLU A 369 -20.28 4.23 -16.77
N LYS A 370 -20.73 5.28 -17.47
CA LYS A 370 -19.89 6.04 -18.43
C LYS A 370 -18.99 7.07 -17.75
N VAL A 371 -19.31 7.48 -16.52
CA VAL A 371 -18.49 8.43 -15.74
C VAL A 371 -17.51 7.74 -14.79
N VAL A 372 -17.76 6.47 -14.45
CA VAL A 372 -16.86 5.67 -13.62
C VAL A 372 -15.71 5.12 -14.46
N LYS A 373 -14.51 5.67 -14.27
CA LYS A 373 -13.26 5.18 -14.88
C LYS A 373 -12.52 4.24 -13.91
N ALA A 374 -11.68 3.35 -14.44
CA ALA A 374 -10.88 2.46 -13.61
C ALA A 374 -9.72 3.20 -12.91
N GLU A 375 -9.48 2.88 -11.64
CA GLU A 375 -8.28 3.21 -10.85
C GLU A 375 -7.82 4.67 -10.98
N PHE A 376 -6.68 4.93 -11.63
CA PHE A 376 -6.13 6.27 -11.84
C PHE A 376 -7.10 7.21 -12.55
N GLY A 377 -7.90 6.68 -13.48
CA GLY A 377 -8.91 7.47 -14.17
C GLY A 377 -10.02 7.94 -13.24
N LEU A 378 -10.37 7.17 -12.20
CA LEU A 378 -11.33 7.65 -11.21
C LEU A 378 -10.75 8.86 -10.45
N ALA A 379 -9.51 8.72 -9.99
CA ALA A 379 -8.80 9.70 -9.16
C ALA A 379 -8.50 11.03 -9.87
N PHE A 380 -7.98 10.95 -11.10
CA PHE A 380 -7.39 12.10 -11.82
C PHE A 380 -8.18 12.52 -13.08
N ILE A 381 -9.26 11.81 -13.44
CA ILE A 381 -10.15 12.18 -14.54
C ILE A 381 -11.58 12.40 -14.05
N ALA A 382 -12.19 11.39 -13.42
CA ALA A 382 -13.60 11.46 -13.04
C ALA A 382 -13.85 12.44 -11.88
N TYR A 383 -13.07 12.38 -10.80
CA TYR A 383 -13.25 13.34 -9.70
C TYR A 383 -12.95 14.77 -10.08
N PRO A 384 -11.84 15.09 -10.77
CA PRO A 384 -11.56 16.48 -11.08
C PRO A 384 -12.64 17.09 -11.98
N ASP A 385 -13.19 16.30 -12.91
CA ASP A 385 -14.36 16.69 -13.70
C ASP A 385 -15.58 16.98 -12.79
N ALA A 386 -15.95 16.04 -11.92
CA ALA A 386 -17.09 16.21 -11.01
C ALA A 386 -16.93 17.41 -10.06
N LEU A 387 -15.74 17.58 -9.47
CA LEU A 387 -15.42 18.69 -8.58
C LEU A 387 -15.44 20.04 -9.31
N SER A 388 -15.11 20.07 -10.60
CA SER A 388 -15.16 21.28 -11.42
C SER A 388 -16.58 21.84 -11.59
N LYS A 389 -17.60 20.99 -11.42
CA LYS A 389 -19.02 21.37 -11.52
C LYS A 389 -19.59 21.91 -10.21
N LEU A 390 -18.87 21.78 -9.10
CA LEU A 390 -19.30 22.32 -7.82
C LEU A 390 -19.09 23.84 -7.74
N PRO A 391 -19.96 24.58 -7.02
CA PRO A 391 -19.70 25.98 -6.74
C PRO A 391 -18.42 26.12 -5.92
N ILE A 392 -17.61 27.14 -6.21
CA ILE A 392 -16.29 27.32 -5.58
C ILE A 392 -15.40 26.10 -5.84
N SER A 393 -15.39 25.59 -7.08
CA SER A 393 -14.67 24.38 -7.48
C SER A 393 -13.20 24.30 -7.03
N PRO A 394 -12.40 25.40 -7.00
CA PRO A 394 -11.04 25.36 -6.49
C PRO A 394 -10.92 24.84 -5.05
N LEU A 395 -11.86 25.20 -4.16
CA LEU A 395 -11.83 24.76 -2.76
C LEU A 395 -11.94 23.23 -2.66
N TRP A 396 -12.90 22.65 -3.38
CA TRP A 396 -13.16 21.21 -3.34
C TRP A 396 -12.00 20.42 -3.95
N SER A 397 -11.42 20.90 -5.06
CA SER A 397 -10.25 20.28 -5.68
C SER A 397 -9.02 20.36 -4.76
N ILE A 398 -8.74 21.51 -4.14
CA ILE A 398 -7.62 21.63 -3.17
C ILE A 398 -7.79 20.64 -2.03
N LEU A 399 -8.98 20.58 -1.41
CA LEU A 399 -9.26 19.65 -0.30
C LEU A 399 -9.11 18.19 -0.73
N PHE A 400 -9.62 17.83 -1.90
CA PHE A 400 -9.55 16.47 -2.44
C PHE A 400 -8.11 16.03 -2.72
N PHE A 401 -7.33 16.84 -3.44
CA PHE A 401 -5.95 16.48 -3.77
C PHE A 401 -5.00 16.56 -2.57
N PHE A 402 -5.29 17.43 -1.60
CA PHE A 402 -4.55 17.46 -0.34
C PHE A 402 -4.90 16.25 0.55
N MET A 403 -6.14 15.75 0.51
CA MET A 403 -6.50 14.45 1.08
C MET A 403 -5.73 13.31 0.41
N LEU A 404 -5.68 13.25 -0.93
CA LEU A 404 -4.90 12.21 -1.63
C LEU A 404 -3.40 12.28 -1.27
N LEU A 405 -2.84 13.49 -1.17
CA LEU A 405 -1.47 13.69 -0.70
C LEU A 405 -1.25 13.09 0.70
N THR A 406 -2.10 13.43 1.67
CA THR A 406 -1.94 12.97 3.07
C THR A 406 -2.09 11.46 3.20
N VAL A 407 -3.07 10.85 2.52
CA VAL A 407 -3.24 9.39 2.46
C VAL A 407 -2.04 8.70 1.81
N GLY A 408 -1.51 9.26 0.72
CA GLY A 408 -0.32 8.73 0.07
C GLY A 408 0.94 8.84 0.95
N LEU A 409 1.10 9.93 1.69
CA LEU A 409 2.26 10.13 2.55
C LEU A 409 2.34 9.06 3.65
N ASP A 410 1.23 8.72 4.31
CA ASP A 410 1.24 7.75 5.40
C ASP A 410 1.65 6.35 4.95
N SER A 411 1.16 5.90 3.79
CA SER A 411 1.59 4.60 3.25
C SER A 411 3.06 4.60 2.85
N GLN A 412 3.54 5.72 2.27
CA GLN A 412 4.94 5.86 1.89
C GLN A 412 5.87 5.97 3.09
N PHE A 413 5.42 6.55 4.21
CA PHE A 413 6.18 6.57 5.46
C PHE A 413 6.51 5.16 5.92
N ALA A 414 5.53 4.27 5.94
CA ALA A 414 5.73 2.89 6.32
C ALA A 414 6.62 2.13 5.32
N GLY A 415 6.46 2.36 4.01
CA GLY A 415 7.29 1.73 2.98
C GLY A 415 8.78 2.05 3.13
N ILE A 416 9.12 3.33 3.31
CA ILE A 416 10.52 3.72 3.57
C ILE A 416 11.01 3.24 4.93
N GLU A 417 10.13 3.20 5.95
CA GLU A 417 10.49 2.64 7.26
C GLU A 417 10.88 1.16 7.14
N VAL A 418 10.15 0.33 6.38
CA VAL A 418 10.52 -1.09 6.13
C VAL A 418 11.95 -1.22 5.63
N ILE A 419 12.31 -0.45 4.61
CA ILE A 419 13.65 -0.48 3.99
C ILE A 419 14.70 0.01 4.99
N THR A 420 14.42 1.13 5.66
CA THR A 420 15.33 1.77 6.62
C THR A 420 15.59 0.86 7.82
N THR A 421 14.53 0.28 8.41
CA THR A 421 14.61 -0.64 9.53
C THR A 421 15.40 -1.90 9.16
N CYS A 422 15.20 -2.46 7.97
CA CYS A 422 15.96 -3.64 7.54
C CYS A 422 17.46 -3.35 7.43
N LEU A 423 17.83 -2.19 6.86
CA LEU A 423 19.24 -1.80 6.73
C LEU A 423 19.88 -1.47 8.09
N LEU A 424 19.13 -0.82 9.00
CA LEU A 424 19.58 -0.56 10.37
C LEU A 424 19.80 -1.86 11.16
N ASP A 425 18.88 -2.82 11.02
CA ASP A 425 18.96 -4.10 11.71
C ASP A 425 20.03 -5.03 11.12
N ALA A 426 20.37 -4.87 9.84
CA ALA A 426 21.43 -5.63 9.17
C ALA A 426 22.84 -5.06 9.44
N PHE A 427 22.99 -3.72 9.46
CA PHE A 427 24.27 -3.04 9.62
C PHE A 427 24.24 -1.99 10.74
N PRO A 428 23.98 -2.40 11.99
CA PRO A 428 23.78 -1.48 13.11
C PRO A 428 25.00 -0.59 13.38
N GLN A 429 26.22 -1.13 13.22
CA GLN A 429 27.46 -0.39 13.48
C GLN A 429 27.68 0.79 12.53
N ILE A 430 27.12 0.72 11.31
CA ILE A 430 27.32 1.74 10.27
C ILE A 430 26.20 2.77 10.31
N PHE A 431 24.94 2.31 10.41
CA PHE A 431 23.78 3.15 10.16
C PHE A 431 23.07 3.68 11.41
N LYS A 432 23.25 3.08 12.59
CA LYS A 432 22.55 3.50 13.82
C LYS A 432 22.76 4.99 14.13
N SER A 433 24.01 5.46 14.09
CA SER A 433 24.34 6.88 14.31
C SER A 433 24.06 7.81 13.11
N LYS A 434 23.71 7.23 11.94
CA LYS A 434 23.54 7.94 10.65
C LYS A 434 22.15 7.75 10.06
N ARG A 435 21.15 7.42 10.88
CA ARG A 435 19.78 7.12 10.43
C ARG A 435 19.20 8.20 9.52
N ALA A 436 19.31 9.48 9.90
CA ALA A 436 18.80 10.59 9.08
C ALA A 436 19.43 10.63 7.68
N LEU A 437 20.75 10.40 7.59
CA LEU A 437 21.46 10.34 6.32
C LEU A 437 21.01 9.14 5.48
N LEU A 438 20.77 7.99 6.13
CA LEU A 438 20.24 6.80 5.47
C LEU A 438 18.85 7.06 4.88
N THR A 439 17.93 7.67 5.64
CA THR A 439 16.59 8.03 5.14
C THR A 439 16.66 8.95 3.92
N VAL A 440 17.52 9.98 3.95
CA VAL A 440 17.72 10.90 2.82
C VAL A 440 18.33 10.18 1.62
N ALA A 441 19.29 9.27 1.84
CA ALA A 441 19.90 8.48 0.78
C ALA A 441 18.88 7.55 0.11
N ILE A 442 18.09 6.80 0.90
CA ILE A 442 17.02 5.94 0.38
C ILE A 442 16.01 6.77 -0.42
N SER A 443 15.56 7.91 0.11
CA SER A 443 14.60 8.77 -0.58
C SER A 443 15.17 9.34 -1.89
N SER A 444 16.47 9.67 -1.91
CA SER A 444 17.16 10.14 -3.12
C SER A 444 17.29 9.03 -4.17
N VAL A 445 17.59 7.79 -3.75
CA VAL A 445 17.62 6.63 -4.65
C VAL A 445 16.24 6.36 -5.23
N LEU A 446 15.19 6.37 -4.40
CA LEU A 446 13.80 6.20 -4.86
C LEU A 446 13.36 7.29 -5.83
N TYR A 447 13.77 8.54 -5.60
CA TYR A 447 13.54 9.66 -6.54
C TYR A 447 14.17 9.37 -7.91
N LEU A 448 15.45 8.98 -7.94
CA LEU A 448 16.16 8.68 -9.18
C LEU A 448 15.54 7.49 -9.93
N LEU A 449 15.18 6.42 -9.20
CA LEU A 449 14.50 5.25 -9.76
C LEU A 449 13.06 5.57 -10.23
N GLY A 450 12.44 6.63 -9.69
CA GLY A 450 11.12 7.10 -10.09
C GLY A 450 11.10 7.96 -11.37
N LEU A 451 12.24 8.51 -11.80
CA LEU A 451 12.31 9.37 -12.98
C LEU A 451 11.76 8.73 -14.29
N PRO A 452 12.00 7.43 -14.58
CA PRO A 452 11.36 6.76 -15.72
C PRO A 452 9.82 6.77 -15.64
N CYS A 453 9.25 6.71 -14.45
CA CYS A 453 7.80 6.70 -14.21
C CYS A 453 7.15 8.10 -14.33
N VAL A 454 7.93 9.17 -14.52
CA VAL A 454 7.45 10.53 -14.83
C VAL A 454 7.89 11.01 -16.22
N THR A 455 8.24 10.08 -17.10
CA THR A 455 8.36 10.35 -18.54
C THR A 455 7.00 10.43 -19.20
N ARG A 456 6.94 10.73 -20.51
CA ARG A 456 5.68 10.71 -21.27
C ARG A 456 5.02 9.32 -21.31
N ALA A 457 5.81 8.25 -21.22
CA ALA A 457 5.30 6.88 -21.04
C ALA A 457 5.12 6.48 -19.57
N GLY A 458 5.30 7.40 -18.63
CA GLY A 458 5.37 7.11 -17.20
C GLY A 458 4.16 6.35 -16.66
N ILE A 459 2.95 6.67 -17.12
CA ILE A 459 1.72 5.99 -16.69
C ILE A 459 1.70 4.51 -17.09
N TYR A 460 2.32 4.14 -18.22
CA TYR A 460 2.44 2.75 -18.65
C TYR A 460 3.44 1.99 -17.77
N TRP A 461 4.55 2.63 -17.36
CA TRP A 461 5.49 2.06 -16.39
C TRP A 461 4.82 1.83 -15.03
N VAL A 462 4.08 2.82 -14.52
CA VAL A 462 3.33 2.70 -13.26
C VAL A 462 2.33 1.54 -13.34
N THR A 463 1.55 1.46 -14.43
CA THR A 463 0.56 0.39 -14.65
C THR A 463 1.21 -0.99 -14.74
N LEU A 464 2.36 -1.10 -15.42
CA LEU A 464 3.12 -2.34 -15.53
C LEU A 464 3.62 -2.82 -14.17
N ILE A 465 4.25 -1.93 -13.39
CA ILE A 465 4.82 -2.28 -12.08
C ILE A 465 3.72 -2.67 -11.09
N ASP A 466 2.66 -1.87 -11.00
CA ASP A 466 1.52 -2.13 -10.10
C ASP A 466 0.85 -3.47 -10.42
N GLY A 467 0.59 -3.74 -11.71
CA GLY A 467 -0.08 -4.97 -12.15
C GLY A 467 0.72 -6.25 -11.87
N PHE A 468 2.05 -6.23 -12.05
CA PHE A 468 2.89 -7.42 -11.90
C PHE A 468 3.42 -7.64 -10.48
N VAL A 469 3.83 -6.59 -9.78
CA VAL A 469 4.51 -6.70 -8.48
C VAL A 469 3.52 -6.65 -7.32
N ALA A 470 2.53 -5.75 -7.36
CA ALA A 470 1.56 -5.59 -6.28
C ALA A 470 0.32 -6.49 -6.41
N GLY A 471 0.35 -7.45 -7.34
CA GLY A 471 -0.69 -8.44 -7.58
C GLY A 471 -0.44 -9.76 -6.84
N TRP A 472 -0.22 -10.82 -7.60
CA TRP A 472 -0.17 -12.20 -7.10
C TRP A 472 1.13 -12.57 -6.38
N VAL A 473 2.21 -11.80 -6.54
CA VAL A 473 3.47 -11.98 -5.77
C VAL A 473 3.19 -11.91 -4.27
N LEU A 474 2.34 -10.98 -3.84
CA LEU A 474 1.92 -10.83 -2.45
C LEU A 474 1.20 -12.06 -1.91
N LEU A 475 0.35 -12.68 -2.73
CA LEU A 475 -0.35 -13.91 -2.35
C LEU A 475 0.63 -15.07 -2.15
N VAL A 476 1.66 -15.17 -2.99
CA VAL A 476 2.73 -16.17 -2.83
C VAL A 476 3.52 -15.92 -1.55
N LEU A 477 3.93 -14.67 -1.29
CA LEU A 477 4.67 -14.32 -0.07
C LEU A 477 3.83 -14.58 1.20
N ALA A 478 2.55 -14.20 1.20
CA ALA A 478 1.63 -14.47 2.31
C ALA A 478 1.39 -15.97 2.52
N LEU A 479 1.33 -16.77 1.45
CA LEU A 479 1.23 -18.22 1.54
C LEU A 479 2.50 -18.84 2.15
N LEU A 480 3.67 -18.41 1.70
CA LEU A 480 4.95 -18.86 2.26
C LEU A 480 5.09 -18.42 3.72
N GLU A 481 4.58 -17.24 4.05
CA GLU A 481 4.59 -16.74 5.41
C GLU A 481 3.78 -17.63 6.36
N ILE A 482 2.52 -17.89 6.03
CA ILE A 482 1.65 -18.73 6.86
C ILE A 482 2.15 -20.17 6.93
N ILE A 483 2.71 -20.72 5.84
CA ILE A 483 3.37 -22.02 5.84
C ILE A 483 4.55 -22.02 6.83
N GLY A 484 5.41 -21.00 6.74
CA GLY A 484 6.57 -20.85 7.61
C GLY A 484 6.19 -20.77 9.09
N VAL A 485 5.28 -19.89 9.46
CA VAL A 485 4.90 -19.65 10.86
C VAL A 485 4.06 -20.81 11.42
N CYS A 486 3.07 -21.28 10.68
CA CYS A 486 2.10 -22.23 11.23
C CYS A 486 2.54 -23.68 11.12
N TYR A 487 3.24 -24.07 10.06
CA TYR A 487 3.56 -25.47 9.77
C TYR A 487 5.02 -25.82 10.05
N ILE A 488 5.96 -24.92 9.76
CA ILE A 488 7.40 -25.17 9.99
C ILE A 488 7.82 -24.76 11.41
N TYR A 489 7.64 -23.49 11.77
CA TYR A 489 7.91 -23.01 13.13
C TYR A 489 7.01 -23.68 14.17
N GLY A 490 5.77 -23.96 13.75
CA GLY A 490 4.72 -24.64 14.50
C GLY A 490 3.79 -23.65 15.19
N GLY A 491 2.54 -23.56 14.72
CA GLY A 491 1.63 -22.52 15.22
C GLY A 491 1.25 -22.65 16.69
N ASN A 492 1.32 -23.85 17.29
CA ASN A 492 1.17 -24.00 18.74
C ASN A 492 2.34 -23.37 19.53
N ARG A 493 3.54 -23.33 18.93
CA ARG A 493 4.69 -22.60 19.48
C ARG A 493 4.44 -21.10 19.40
N PHE A 494 3.96 -20.64 18.24
CA PHE A 494 3.60 -19.24 18.00
C PHE A 494 2.48 -18.73 18.90
N ILE A 495 1.41 -19.52 19.10
CA ILE A 495 0.35 -19.20 20.07
C ILE A 495 0.93 -18.96 21.46
N LYS A 496 1.85 -19.81 21.92
CA LYS A 496 2.51 -19.63 23.22
C LYS A 496 3.39 -18.38 23.24
N ASP A 497 3.99 -17.98 22.11
CA ASP A 497 4.74 -16.71 22.00
C ASP A 497 3.81 -15.51 22.13
N ILE A 498 2.61 -15.59 21.54
CA ILE A 498 1.55 -14.58 21.73
C ILE A 498 1.08 -14.53 23.20
N GLU A 499 0.88 -15.69 23.84
CA GLU A 499 0.49 -15.76 25.25
C GLU A 499 1.55 -15.17 26.19
N MET A 500 2.84 -15.15 25.80
CA MET A 500 3.87 -14.43 26.55
C MET A 500 3.69 -12.90 26.48
N MET A 501 3.18 -12.38 25.36
CA MET A 501 2.94 -10.94 25.18
C MET A 501 1.64 -10.48 25.85
N ILE A 502 0.51 -11.16 25.62
CA ILE A 502 -0.83 -10.71 26.04
C ILE A 502 -1.50 -11.55 27.14
N GLY A 503 -0.77 -12.52 27.69
CA GLY A 503 -1.27 -13.49 28.66
C GLY A 503 -2.05 -14.66 28.02
N LYS A 504 -2.25 -15.72 28.80
CA LYS A 504 -2.99 -16.92 28.37
C LYS A 504 -4.44 -16.60 28.02
N LYS A 505 -4.97 -17.28 27.00
CA LYS A 505 -6.38 -17.16 26.58
C LYS A 505 -7.10 -18.50 26.65
N SER A 506 -8.43 -18.45 26.53
CA SER A 506 -9.26 -19.67 26.57
C SER A 506 -9.05 -20.54 25.32
N PHE A 507 -9.39 -21.81 25.43
CA PHE A 507 -9.34 -22.73 24.28
C PHE A 507 -10.24 -22.25 23.14
N LEU A 508 -11.46 -21.77 23.45
CA LEU A 508 -12.42 -21.31 22.45
C LEU A 508 -11.90 -20.09 21.67
N PHE A 509 -11.18 -19.19 22.34
CA PHE A 509 -10.50 -18.07 21.69
C PHE A 509 -9.51 -18.56 20.63
N TRP A 510 -8.66 -19.53 20.98
CA TRP A 510 -7.66 -20.07 20.07
C TRP A 510 -8.22 -20.99 18.99
N LEU A 511 -9.41 -21.57 19.19
CA LEU A 511 -10.04 -22.45 18.21
C LEU A 511 -10.28 -21.74 16.87
N TRP A 512 -10.81 -20.50 16.91
CA TRP A 512 -11.01 -19.68 15.72
C TRP A 512 -9.70 -19.40 14.99
N TRP A 513 -8.67 -18.91 15.71
CA TRP A 513 -7.38 -18.58 15.11
C TRP A 513 -6.67 -19.80 14.54
N ARG A 514 -6.77 -20.96 15.20
CA ARG A 514 -6.26 -22.22 14.67
C ARG A 514 -6.99 -22.63 13.40
N ALA A 515 -8.31 -22.51 13.35
CA ALA A 515 -9.08 -22.80 12.14
C ALA A 515 -8.66 -21.90 10.97
N CYS A 516 -8.49 -20.60 11.22
CA CYS A 516 -8.01 -19.65 10.21
C CYS A 516 -6.58 -19.99 9.77
N TRP A 517 -5.64 -20.03 10.71
CA TRP A 517 -4.21 -20.15 10.40
C TRP A 517 -3.80 -21.53 9.85
N PHE A 518 -4.43 -22.62 10.32
CA PHE A 518 -4.06 -23.98 9.92
C PHE A 518 -4.90 -24.55 8.79
N PHE A 519 -5.97 -23.86 8.37
CA PHE A 519 -6.84 -24.42 7.34
C PHE A 519 -7.45 -23.35 6.44
N ILE A 520 -8.32 -22.49 6.98
CA ILE A 520 -9.16 -21.60 6.15
C ILE A 520 -8.29 -20.64 5.34
N THR A 521 -7.40 -19.88 5.98
CA THR A 521 -6.60 -18.85 5.32
C THR A 521 -5.63 -19.45 4.28
N PRO A 522 -4.82 -20.49 4.59
CA PRO A 522 -3.96 -21.11 3.58
C PRO A 522 -4.75 -21.69 2.39
N CYS A 523 -5.86 -22.39 2.63
CA CYS A 523 -6.68 -22.95 1.56
C CYS A 523 -7.27 -21.85 0.66
N LEU A 524 -7.81 -20.77 1.25
CA LEU A 524 -8.32 -19.65 0.49
C LEU A 524 -7.23 -19.00 -0.36
N ILE A 525 -6.05 -18.74 0.19
CA ILE A 525 -4.92 -18.16 -0.57
C ILE A 525 -4.54 -19.06 -1.74
N VAL A 526 -4.45 -20.37 -1.54
CA VAL A 526 -4.14 -21.33 -2.62
C VAL A 526 -5.20 -21.27 -3.73
N VAL A 527 -6.49 -21.28 -3.37
CA VAL A 527 -7.58 -21.20 -4.34
C VAL A 527 -7.51 -19.88 -5.13
N ILE A 528 -7.33 -18.76 -4.44
CA ILE A 528 -7.23 -17.44 -5.07
C ILE A 528 -5.99 -17.35 -5.96
N LEU A 529 -4.85 -17.89 -5.52
CA LEU A 529 -3.61 -17.89 -6.30
C LEU A 529 -3.76 -18.71 -7.58
N ILE A 530 -4.29 -19.94 -7.50
CA ILE A 530 -4.58 -20.78 -8.67
C ILE A 530 -5.51 -20.03 -9.62
N TRP A 531 -6.61 -19.49 -9.09
CA TRP A 531 -7.56 -18.74 -9.91
C TRP A 531 -6.91 -17.52 -10.57
N SER A 532 -6.06 -16.79 -9.83
CA SER A 532 -5.37 -15.62 -10.34
C SER A 532 -4.37 -15.93 -11.44
N LEU A 533 -3.72 -17.09 -11.39
CA LEU A 533 -2.81 -17.56 -12.44
C LEU A 533 -3.59 -18.01 -13.69
N VAL A 534 -4.75 -18.64 -13.52
CA VAL A 534 -5.60 -19.09 -14.64
C VAL A 534 -6.29 -17.92 -15.34
N SER A 535 -6.72 -16.91 -14.58
CA SER A 535 -7.40 -15.69 -15.09
C SER A 535 -6.43 -14.52 -15.22
N LEU A 536 -5.21 -14.80 -15.68
CA LEU A 536 -4.21 -13.77 -15.89
C LEU A 536 -4.53 -12.99 -17.17
N GLU A 537 -4.81 -11.70 -17.02
CA GLU A 537 -4.99 -10.77 -18.14
C GLU A 537 -3.82 -9.79 -18.19
N SER A 538 -3.36 -9.48 -19.40
CA SER A 538 -2.30 -8.50 -19.59
C SER A 538 -2.77 -7.10 -19.17
N PRO A 539 -2.00 -6.37 -18.35
CA PRO A 539 -2.35 -5.00 -17.98
C PRO A 539 -2.43 -4.13 -19.23
N SER A 540 -3.43 -3.26 -19.29
CA SER A 540 -3.59 -2.26 -20.35
C SER A 540 -4.01 -0.93 -19.73
N TYR A 541 -3.65 0.17 -20.38
CA TYR A 541 -4.04 1.50 -19.91
C TYR A 541 -4.82 2.23 -21.01
N SER A 542 -6.06 2.62 -20.72
CA SER A 542 -6.91 3.37 -21.67
C SER A 542 -7.10 2.66 -23.03
N GLY A 543 -7.14 1.33 -23.05
CA GLY A 543 -7.25 0.52 -24.27
C GLY A 543 -5.93 0.28 -25.02
N VAL A 544 -4.82 0.90 -24.59
CA VAL A 544 -3.48 0.66 -25.14
C VAL A 544 -2.87 -0.56 -24.46
N GLN A 545 -2.55 -1.58 -25.26
CA GLN A 545 -1.87 -2.80 -24.83
C GLN A 545 -0.38 -2.52 -24.60
N LEU A 546 0.20 -3.15 -23.57
CA LEU A 546 1.64 -3.07 -23.32
C LEU A 546 2.40 -3.95 -24.34
N PRO A 547 3.56 -3.49 -24.85
CA PRO A 547 4.35 -4.28 -25.79
C PRO A 547 4.94 -5.53 -25.12
N GLU A 548 5.25 -6.55 -25.91
CA GLU A 548 5.72 -7.85 -25.41
C GLU A 548 6.99 -7.75 -24.57
N TRP A 549 7.93 -6.87 -24.94
CA TRP A 549 9.14 -6.65 -24.15
C TRP A 549 8.82 -6.04 -22.78
N GLY A 550 7.79 -5.18 -22.70
CA GLY A 550 7.33 -4.59 -21.45
C GLY A 550 6.71 -5.64 -20.53
N LEU A 551 5.89 -6.53 -21.09
CA LEU A 551 5.36 -7.69 -20.38
C LEU A 551 6.48 -8.62 -19.90
N ALA A 552 7.50 -8.87 -20.73
CA ALA A 552 8.67 -9.66 -20.35
C ALA A 552 9.43 -9.02 -19.17
N VAL A 553 9.59 -7.69 -19.16
CA VAL A 553 10.17 -6.96 -18.02
C VAL A 553 9.30 -7.13 -16.76
N GLY A 554 7.97 -7.05 -16.89
CA GLY A 554 7.03 -7.34 -15.82
C GLY A 554 7.26 -8.72 -15.18
N TRP A 555 7.31 -9.75 -16.01
CA TRP A 555 7.60 -11.12 -15.56
C TRP A 555 8.99 -11.28 -14.95
N CYS A 556 10.01 -10.63 -15.52
CA CYS A 556 11.37 -10.64 -14.96
C CYS A 556 11.39 -10.05 -13.56
N MET A 557 10.69 -8.93 -13.31
CA MET A 557 10.58 -8.35 -11.97
C MET A 557 9.93 -9.33 -10.98
N THR A 558 8.82 -9.94 -11.39
CA THR A 558 8.13 -10.92 -10.54
C THR A 558 8.99 -12.15 -10.24
N VAL A 559 9.58 -12.76 -11.27
CA VAL A 559 10.45 -13.94 -11.14
C VAL A 559 11.64 -13.60 -10.27
N PHE A 560 12.25 -12.43 -10.45
CA PHE A 560 13.35 -11.97 -9.62
C PHE A 560 12.97 -11.96 -8.13
N ILE A 561 11.85 -11.33 -7.76
CA ILE A 561 11.38 -11.27 -6.36
C ILE A 561 11.15 -12.69 -5.80
N LEU A 562 10.46 -13.54 -6.56
CA LEU A 562 10.11 -14.88 -6.08
C LEU A 562 11.31 -15.81 -6.01
N LEU A 563 12.30 -15.67 -6.89
CA LEU A 563 13.54 -16.45 -6.86
C LEU A 563 14.45 -16.11 -5.68
N LEU A 564 14.33 -14.92 -5.08
CA LEU A 564 15.08 -14.60 -3.87
C LEU A 564 14.78 -15.56 -2.72
N VAL A 565 13.55 -16.10 -2.65
CA VAL A 565 13.18 -17.09 -1.63
C VAL A 565 14.00 -18.37 -1.74
N PRO A 566 13.96 -19.14 -2.85
CA PRO A 566 14.78 -20.33 -2.99
C PRO A 566 16.27 -20.05 -3.07
N ILE A 567 16.73 -18.92 -3.63
CA ILE A 567 18.15 -18.56 -3.68
C ILE A 567 18.72 -18.45 -2.25
N VAL A 568 18.03 -17.73 -1.36
CA VAL A 568 18.45 -17.61 0.04
C VAL A 568 18.40 -18.96 0.74
N ALA A 569 17.39 -19.79 0.47
CA ALA A 569 17.28 -21.14 1.03
C ALA A 569 18.47 -22.03 0.62
N VAL A 570 18.82 -22.04 -0.67
CA VAL A 570 19.95 -22.82 -1.20
C VAL A 570 21.27 -22.30 -0.64
N TYR A 571 21.47 -20.99 -0.59
CA TYR A 571 22.66 -20.39 0.01
C TYR A 571 22.86 -20.82 1.47
N LYS A 572 21.79 -20.78 2.28
CA LYS A 572 21.83 -21.22 3.68
C LYS A 572 22.09 -22.73 3.79
N LEU A 573 21.51 -23.55 2.92
CA LEU A 573 21.76 -25.00 2.86
C LEU A 573 23.22 -25.32 2.50
N MET A 574 23.83 -24.54 1.61
CA MET A 574 25.24 -24.71 1.25
C MET A 574 26.17 -24.35 2.41
N LYS A 575 25.85 -23.29 3.16
CA LYS A 575 26.65 -22.80 4.30
C LYS A 575 26.48 -23.64 5.56
N ALA A 576 25.34 -24.31 5.75
CA ALA A 576 25.09 -25.16 6.92
C ALA A 576 26.01 -26.40 6.90
N GLU A 577 26.53 -26.77 8.07
CA GLU A 577 27.42 -27.91 8.23
C GLU A 577 26.64 -29.22 8.47
N GLY A 578 27.28 -30.36 8.16
CA GLY A 578 26.72 -31.70 8.37
C GLY A 578 26.10 -32.34 7.12
N SER A 579 25.34 -33.42 7.31
CA SER A 579 24.66 -34.15 6.23
C SER A 579 23.46 -33.37 5.67
N PRO A 580 23.02 -33.60 4.41
CA PRO A 580 21.92 -32.86 3.80
C PRO A 580 20.63 -32.82 4.65
N TRP A 581 20.29 -33.93 5.30
CA TRP A 581 19.15 -34.02 6.20
C TRP A 581 19.35 -33.23 7.50
N LYS A 582 20.56 -33.28 8.10
CA LYS A 582 20.90 -32.51 9.30
C LYS A 582 20.83 -31.00 9.02
N ARG A 583 21.34 -30.57 7.86
CA ARG A 583 21.27 -29.18 7.38
C ARG A 583 19.83 -28.70 7.22
N LEU A 584 18.99 -29.47 6.51
CA LEU A 584 17.59 -29.14 6.31
C LEU A 584 16.84 -29.04 7.65
N LYS A 585 17.00 -30.03 8.53
CA LYS A 585 16.37 -30.04 9.85
C LYS A 585 16.79 -28.84 10.72
N SER A 586 18.07 -28.46 10.66
CA SER A 586 18.60 -27.29 11.36
C SER A 586 17.95 -26.00 10.86
N LEU A 587 17.87 -25.80 9.53
CA LEU A 587 17.28 -24.60 8.93
C LEU A 587 15.75 -24.53 9.00
N CYS A 588 15.07 -25.65 9.22
CA CYS A 588 13.64 -25.71 9.54
C CYS A 588 13.35 -25.55 11.05
N SER A 589 14.39 -25.41 11.88
CA SER A 589 14.27 -25.14 13.30
C SER A 589 14.63 -23.68 13.59
N PRO A 590 14.07 -23.05 14.64
CA PRO A 590 14.45 -21.69 15.01
C PRO A 590 15.93 -21.59 15.29
N ALA A 591 16.57 -20.55 14.76
CA ALA A 591 17.94 -20.20 15.10
C ALA A 591 18.05 -19.89 16.59
N GLU A 592 19.25 -19.99 17.15
CA GLU A 592 19.50 -19.71 18.57
C GLU A 592 19.14 -18.27 18.96
N GLU A 593 19.29 -17.35 18.01
CA GLU A 593 18.96 -15.92 18.14
C GLU A 593 17.45 -15.63 18.02
N TRP A 594 16.62 -16.65 17.78
CA TRP A 594 15.17 -16.47 17.76
C TRP A 594 14.61 -16.47 19.18
N HIS A 595 14.44 -15.26 19.72
CA HIS A 595 13.84 -14.98 21.02
C HIS A 595 13.41 -13.51 21.06
N PRO A 596 12.65 -13.07 22.09
CA PRO A 596 12.44 -11.64 22.33
C PRO A 596 13.76 -10.88 22.39
N TYR A 597 13.82 -9.70 21.79
CA TYR A 597 15.06 -8.92 21.68
C TYR A 597 15.66 -8.62 23.05
N LEU A 598 14.84 -8.11 23.97
CA LEU A 598 15.26 -7.76 25.32
C LEU A 598 15.21 -8.98 26.26
N ASP A 599 16.27 -9.15 27.04
CA ASP A 599 16.45 -10.28 27.96
C ASP A 599 15.31 -10.42 28.98
N ILE A 600 14.78 -9.28 29.43
CA ILE A 600 13.67 -9.21 30.40
C ILE A 600 12.41 -9.93 29.91
N HIS A 601 12.21 -10.09 28.60
CA HIS A 601 11.03 -10.73 28.02
C HIS A 601 11.24 -12.20 27.66
N ARG A 602 12.46 -12.72 27.74
CA ARG A 602 12.79 -14.10 27.35
C ARG A 602 12.12 -15.12 28.29
N GLY A 603 11.88 -14.75 29.55
CA GLY A 603 11.28 -15.61 30.58
C GLY A 603 12.02 -16.95 30.74
N GLU A 604 11.37 -17.95 31.34
CA GLU A 604 11.95 -19.29 31.48
C GLU A 604 12.05 -20.07 30.16
N ARG A 605 11.31 -19.64 29.13
CA ARG A 605 11.21 -20.36 27.86
C ARG A 605 12.42 -20.12 26.95
N TYR A 606 12.95 -18.91 26.97
CA TYR A 606 14.11 -18.49 26.17
C TYR A 606 15.31 -18.06 27.06
N SER A 607 15.37 -18.52 28.30
CA SER A 607 16.50 -18.24 29.19
C SER A 607 17.79 -18.89 28.69
N GLU A 608 18.92 -18.17 28.81
CA GLU A 608 20.23 -18.66 28.39
C GLU A 608 20.61 -19.98 29.04
N GLN A 609 20.21 -20.21 30.30
CA GLN A 609 20.43 -21.47 31.00
C GLN A 609 19.77 -22.68 30.29
N ARG A 610 18.57 -22.53 29.70
CA ARG A 610 17.95 -23.62 28.91
C ARG A 610 18.57 -23.78 27.52
N ILE A 611 19.08 -22.69 26.93
CA ILE A 611 19.85 -22.75 25.68
C ILE A 611 21.15 -23.53 25.94
N CYS A 612 21.89 -23.18 26.99
CA CYS A 612 23.09 -23.89 27.45
C CYS A 612 22.82 -25.34 27.88
N LEU A 613 21.68 -25.65 28.53
CA LEU A 613 21.29 -27.03 28.86
C LEU A 613 20.95 -27.86 27.60
N ARG A 614 20.37 -27.25 26.56
CA ARG A 614 20.23 -27.89 25.24
C ARG A 614 21.59 -28.13 24.59
N MET A 615 22.54 -27.22 24.76
CA MET A 615 23.93 -27.38 24.28
C MET A 615 24.66 -28.51 25.02
N SER A 616 24.49 -28.65 26.34
CA SER A 616 25.07 -29.74 27.13
C SER A 616 24.64 -31.15 26.70
N HIS A 617 23.47 -31.27 26.05
CA HIS A 617 22.98 -32.52 25.48
C HIS A 617 23.35 -32.72 24.00
N LYS A 618 23.90 -31.70 23.33
CA LYS A 618 24.48 -31.79 21.99
C LYS A 618 26.01 -31.87 22.10
N THR A 619 26.56 -33.08 22.11
CA THR A 619 28.00 -33.31 21.97
C THR A 619 28.46 -32.94 20.55
N GLU A 620 28.75 -31.67 20.28
CA GLU A 620 29.71 -31.16 19.28
C GLU A 620 29.58 -29.63 19.14
N PRO A 621 30.69 -28.89 18.92
CA PRO A 621 30.66 -27.44 18.77
C PRO A 621 30.06 -27.04 17.41
N GLU A 622 28.83 -26.51 17.39
CA GLU A 622 28.26 -25.87 16.19
C GLU A 622 28.82 -24.44 16.10
N ALA A 623 29.61 -24.17 15.06
CA ALA A 623 30.19 -22.87 14.79
C ALA A 623 29.11 -21.82 14.49
N ASN A 624 29.38 -20.58 14.91
CA ASN A 624 28.50 -19.42 14.77
C ASN A 624 28.30 -19.05 13.28
N VAL A 625 27.18 -19.49 12.68
CA VAL A 625 26.81 -19.15 11.28
C VAL A 625 26.10 -17.79 11.17
N ASN A 626 25.86 -17.12 12.30
CA ASN A 626 25.12 -15.86 12.33
C ASN A 626 26.04 -14.66 12.27
N VAL A 627 26.56 -14.42 11.08
CA VAL A 627 26.70 -13.05 10.61
C VAL A 627 26.44 -13.09 9.10
N ILE A 628 25.54 -12.23 8.63
CA ILE A 628 25.78 -11.53 7.36
C ILE A 628 26.93 -10.57 7.69
N SER A 629 28.15 -11.09 7.82
CA SER A 629 29.33 -10.26 8.05
C SER A 629 29.68 -9.65 6.70
N SER A 630 29.30 -8.38 6.54
CA SER A 630 30.06 -7.32 5.85
C SER A 630 30.66 -7.62 4.47
N SER A 631 30.19 -8.63 3.74
CA SER A 631 30.82 -9.03 2.48
C SER A 631 29.88 -9.09 1.27
N TRP A 632 28.55 -8.98 1.43
CA TRP A 632 27.61 -9.10 0.31
C TRP A 632 26.31 -8.30 0.49
N LEU A 633 26.44 -6.98 0.38
CA LEU A 633 25.58 -5.98 -0.27
C LEU A 633 26.48 -4.79 -0.58
#